data_AF-A0A0L0DCM7-F1
#
_entry.id   AF-A0A0L0DCM7-F1
#
_cell.length_a   1.000
_cell.length_b   1.000
_cell.length_c   1.000
_cell.angle_alpha   90.00
_cell.angle_beta   90.00
_cell.angle_gamma   90.00
#
_symmetry.space_group_name_H-M   'P 1'
#
loop_
_entity.id
_entity.type
_entity.pdbx_description
1 polymer ?
#
loop_
_entity_poly.entity_id
_entity_poly.type
_entity_poly.pdbx_seq_one_letter_code
_entity_poly.pdbx_strand_id
1 'polypeptide(L)'
;MSSLGTKPWVMFAAGVGMGSAVAVLGAVAYATTVGVRRRGRVRFRDDGEEKDEAPRVGEVLLGAGEGGEVATPPEMEQIIVNEVRPKTPRVLDSPTTGRLHVLEPQAALEELANVPTKAPPVHRVVLTGGPGGGKTSSLKRLTEHFTALGFRVYSVPEVATLLWSGGVKVSDLNSDLAVYQFQDTLLKMIIALEDGYYSLAVASGQKSIIFCDRGAMDARAYMSASLWQAMMDENNWSNVAIRDRYTVVVHLVTAAIGAEEHYEYGPGTPRQEPPEVARELDRKIRMAWLGHPYLVVVENSSKQFERKLKRVVDVVAKRVAGKIESKYHKRKFLLSFSPPESIFYQRGIPFEDFQVHQHYLVSDGPEVQAIRKRGQYGSYTYTHIIKENNVETRYTLTGRQYVSMLARRDPSRVPIHQTRRYFMWKDRMFHVDCFRSPKAIRSVIFLQTYVSDAEPESSVPVPEWIEDAREVTGDPRYTMYHYSIAAHGIADIINSLDLPPNRHMPEDFDFDYDGEDDELDSAAALRVQLNQ
;
A
#
# COMPACT_ATOMS: atom_id res chain seq x y z
N MET A 1 -24.68 -35.35 47.32
CA MET A 1 -23.41 -34.68 47.68
C MET A 1 -22.42 -34.98 46.56
N SER A 2 -22.46 -34.19 45.47
CA SER A 2 -21.58 -33.01 45.17
C SER A 2 -20.15 -33.45 44.80
N SER A 3 -19.50 -33.08 43.69
CA SER A 3 -19.63 -31.99 42.70
C SER A 3 -18.85 -32.37 41.42
N LEU A 4 -19.41 -32.31 40.21
CA LEU A 4 -19.22 -31.27 39.19
C LEU A 4 -17.77 -30.77 38.98
N GLY A 5 -17.19 -31.11 37.82
CA GLY A 5 -15.99 -30.54 37.23
C GLY A 5 -16.17 -30.42 35.71
N THR A 6 -16.39 -29.18 35.27
CA THR A 6 -16.84 -28.73 33.95
C THR A 6 -15.75 -28.70 32.87
N LYS A 7 -16.08 -29.17 31.66
CA LYS A 7 -15.32 -29.03 30.41
C LYS A 7 -15.60 -27.65 29.77
N PRO A 8 -14.64 -26.97 29.12
CA PRO A 8 -14.97 -25.86 28.24
C PRO A 8 -15.18 -26.36 26.80
N TRP A 9 -16.36 -26.03 26.27
CA TRP A 9 -16.78 -26.24 24.89
C TRP A 9 -16.34 -25.08 24.00
N VAL A 10 -16.04 -25.43 22.75
CA VAL A 10 -15.74 -24.54 21.61
C VAL A 10 -17.00 -23.77 21.21
N MET A 11 -16.89 -22.45 21.08
CA MET A 11 -17.90 -21.59 20.46
C MET A 11 -17.20 -20.52 19.61
N PHE A 12 -17.41 -20.55 18.30
CA PHE A 12 -17.39 -19.36 17.45
C PHE A 12 -18.72 -19.31 16.70
N ALA A 13 -19.39 -18.17 16.81
CA ALA A 13 -20.70 -17.92 16.25
C ALA A 13 -20.68 -17.99 14.71
N ALA A 14 -21.33 -19.01 14.17
CA ALA A 14 -21.76 -19.03 12.77
C ALA A 14 -23.15 -18.39 12.70
N GLY A 15 -23.21 -17.14 12.27
CA GLY A 15 -24.47 -16.48 11.89
C GLY A 15 -24.85 -16.85 10.45
N VAL A 16 -25.60 -17.93 10.29
CA VAL A 16 -26.35 -18.23 9.05
C VAL A 16 -27.74 -17.62 9.21
N GLY A 17 -28.08 -16.66 8.35
CA GLY A 17 -29.43 -16.11 8.24
C GLY A 17 -29.90 -16.17 6.78
N MET A 18 -30.60 -17.24 6.43
CA MET A 18 -31.53 -17.25 5.29
C MET A 18 -32.85 -16.63 5.76
N GLY A 19 -33.41 -15.69 4.98
CA GLY A 19 -34.71 -15.09 5.27
C GLY A 19 -35.15 -14.06 4.22
N SER A 20 -35.76 -14.58 3.16
CA SER A 20 -36.80 -14.03 2.28
C SER A 20 -37.01 -12.52 2.10
N ALA A 21 -37.14 -12.17 0.81
CA ALA A 21 -37.57 -10.89 0.26
C ALA A 21 -38.90 -10.34 0.80
N VAL A 22 -38.94 -9.02 1.04
CA VAL A 22 -40.11 -8.16 0.80
C VAL A 22 -39.61 -6.79 0.32
N ALA A 23 -40.06 -6.38 -0.86
CA ALA A 23 -39.86 -5.05 -1.41
C ALA A 23 -40.79 -4.04 -0.72
N VAL A 24 -40.26 -2.86 -0.34
CA VAL A 24 -41.07 -1.65 -0.12
C VAL A 24 -40.31 -0.43 -0.63
N LEU A 25 -40.92 0.23 -1.61
CA LEU A 25 -40.58 1.56 -2.14
C LEU A 25 -40.70 2.62 -1.03
N GLY A 26 -39.78 3.58 -1.01
CA GLY A 26 -39.90 4.77 -0.14
C GLY A 26 -38.84 5.81 -0.45
N ALA A 27 -39.13 6.68 -1.43
CA ALA A 27 -38.37 7.88 -1.70
C ALA A 27 -38.50 8.88 -0.54
N VAL A 28 -37.39 9.47 -0.08
CA VAL A 28 -37.40 10.77 0.60
C VAL A 28 -36.16 11.55 0.18
N ALA A 29 -36.41 12.67 -0.50
CA ALA A 29 -35.45 13.70 -0.82
C ALA A 29 -35.11 14.53 0.43
N TYR A 30 -33.87 15.01 0.53
CA TYR A 30 -33.57 16.20 1.32
C TYR A 30 -32.62 17.11 0.55
N ALA A 31 -33.14 18.28 0.19
CA ALA A 31 -32.41 19.39 -0.39
C ALA A 31 -32.21 20.48 0.67
N THR A 32 -31.07 21.18 0.54
CA THR A 32 -30.74 22.53 1.05
C THR A 32 -30.61 22.69 2.59
N THR A 33 -29.60 23.39 3.12
CA THR A 33 -29.22 24.76 2.76
C THR A 33 -27.82 25.14 3.30
N VAL A 34 -27.12 25.96 2.51
CA VAL A 34 -25.88 26.69 2.79
C VAL A 34 -26.05 27.67 3.98
N GLY A 35 -25.05 27.75 4.86
CA GLY A 35 -25.01 28.70 5.98
C GLY A 35 -23.58 29.11 6.36
N VAL A 36 -23.05 30.13 5.68
CA VAL A 36 -21.82 30.86 6.03
C VAL A 36 -21.99 31.55 7.40
N ARG A 37 -21.09 31.35 8.36
CA ARG A 37 -20.86 32.35 9.44
C ARG A 37 -19.39 32.50 9.83
N ARG A 38 -19.01 33.79 9.91
CA ARG A 38 -17.70 34.38 10.15
C ARG A 38 -17.22 34.24 11.60
N ARG A 39 -15.89 34.33 11.74
CA ARG A 39 -15.11 34.60 12.96
C ARG A 39 -15.75 35.66 13.87
N GLY A 40 -15.79 35.38 15.17
CA GLY A 40 -16.02 36.34 16.24
C GLY A 40 -15.19 35.96 17.46
N ARG A 41 -14.16 36.75 17.75
CA ARG A 41 -13.27 36.67 18.90
C ARG A 41 -13.94 37.39 20.07
N VAL A 42 -14.15 36.74 21.20
CA VAL A 42 -14.56 37.41 22.45
C VAL A 42 -13.71 36.85 23.59
N ARG A 43 -12.94 37.75 24.21
CA ARG A 43 -12.27 37.56 25.50
C ARG A 43 -13.31 37.78 26.60
N PHE A 44 -13.28 36.97 27.66
CA PHE A 44 -13.69 37.40 28.98
C PHE A 44 -12.58 37.12 30.00
N ARG A 45 -12.59 37.99 31.00
CA ARG A 45 -11.54 38.36 31.95
C ARG A 45 -11.80 37.64 33.27
N ASP A 46 -10.72 37.49 34.04
CA ASP A 46 -10.65 36.98 35.41
C ASP A 46 -11.68 37.54 36.39
N ASP A 47 -12.07 36.68 37.34
CA ASP A 47 -12.25 36.88 38.79
C ASP A 47 -12.35 35.43 39.34
N GLY A 48 -11.68 34.92 40.38
CA GLY A 48 -10.93 35.46 41.52
C GLY A 48 -11.10 34.44 42.67
N GLU A 49 -9.98 33.93 43.23
CA GLU A 49 -9.79 33.39 44.61
C GLU A 49 -10.64 32.17 45.07
N GLU A 50 -10.21 31.18 45.87
CA GLU A 50 -9.31 31.05 47.03
C GLU A 50 -9.11 29.51 47.25
N LYS A 51 -7.88 28.96 47.40
CA LYS A 51 -7.14 28.61 48.64
C LYS A 51 -7.15 27.12 49.04
N ASP A 52 -5.95 26.70 49.47
CA ASP A 52 -5.60 25.66 50.47
C ASP A 52 -5.87 24.17 50.11
N GLU A 53 -5.05 23.18 50.42
CA GLU A 53 -3.80 23.05 51.18
C GLU A 53 -3.24 21.65 50.85
N ALA A 54 -1.92 21.50 50.80
CA ALA A 54 -1.26 20.20 50.80
C ALA A 54 -0.80 19.84 52.23
N PRO A 55 -0.70 18.55 52.58
CA PRO A 55 0.26 18.14 53.58
C PRO A 55 1.32 17.20 53.00
N ARG A 56 2.58 17.53 53.28
CA ARG A 56 3.70 16.58 53.32
C ARG A 56 3.69 15.88 54.68
N VAL A 57 4.28 14.67 54.72
CA VAL A 57 5.30 14.17 55.68
C VAL A 57 5.10 12.67 55.89
N GLY A 58 6.20 11.92 55.88
CA GLY A 58 6.25 10.55 56.40
C GLY A 58 7.48 9.75 55.99
N GLU A 59 8.66 10.13 56.48
CA GLU A 59 9.82 9.23 56.58
C GLU A 59 9.51 8.10 57.57
N VAL A 60 9.83 6.86 57.21
CA VAL A 60 10.03 5.76 58.16
C VAL A 60 11.28 4.97 57.76
N LEU A 61 12.29 5.03 58.63
CA LEU A 61 13.43 4.13 58.69
C LEU A 61 13.06 2.89 59.53
N LEU A 62 13.52 1.70 59.09
CA LEU A 62 14.29 0.71 59.88
C LEU A 62 14.13 -0.71 59.29
N GLY A 63 15.25 -1.44 59.22
CA GLY A 63 15.24 -2.91 59.20
C GLY A 63 16.32 -3.58 58.35
N ALA A 64 17.54 -3.70 58.89
CA ALA A 64 18.59 -4.57 58.37
C ALA A 64 18.30 -6.05 58.67
N GLY A 65 18.78 -6.96 57.80
CA GLY A 65 18.76 -8.42 58.01
C GLY A 65 19.47 -9.15 56.86
N GLU A 66 20.51 -9.89 57.20
CA GLU A 66 21.61 -10.42 56.38
C GLU A 66 21.29 -11.65 55.50
N GLY A 67 22.17 -11.89 54.50
CA GLY A 67 22.69 -13.25 54.23
C GLY A 67 22.70 -13.74 52.78
N GLY A 68 23.89 -13.95 52.21
CA GLY A 68 24.11 -14.94 51.13
C GLY A 68 25.10 -14.55 50.02
N GLU A 69 26.35 -14.98 50.15
CA GLU A 69 27.42 -14.97 49.12
C GLU A 69 27.07 -15.78 47.87
N VAL A 70 27.46 -15.33 46.67
CA VAL A 70 28.02 -16.19 45.60
C VAL A 70 29.01 -15.41 44.71
N ALA A 71 30.10 -16.10 44.38
CA ALA A 71 31.30 -15.76 43.61
C ALA A 71 31.17 -15.08 42.24
N THR A 72 32.22 -14.33 41.90
CA THR A 72 32.54 -13.73 40.60
C THR A 72 33.21 -14.72 39.63
N PRO A 73 33.01 -14.54 38.30
CA PRO A 73 34.01 -14.84 37.29
C PRO A 73 34.44 -13.57 36.50
N PRO A 74 35.54 -13.65 35.72
CA PRO A 74 36.42 -12.50 35.45
C PRO A 74 36.14 -11.72 34.15
N GLU A 75 36.54 -10.45 34.22
CA GLU A 75 37.19 -9.60 33.21
C GLU A 75 36.66 -9.60 31.76
N MET A 76 36.00 -8.49 31.40
CA MET A 76 36.00 -7.93 30.05
C MET A 76 36.69 -6.57 30.10
N GLU A 77 37.70 -6.44 29.26
CA GLU A 77 38.57 -5.28 29.07
C GLU A 77 37.81 -4.02 28.64
N GLN A 78 38.46 -2.90 28.97
CA GLN A 78 38.02 -1.52 28.94
C GLN A 78 37.72 -0.98 27.52
N ILE A 79 36.66 -0.15 27.42
CA ILE A 79 36.64 0.97 26.47
C ILE A 79 36.31 2.25 27.27
N ILE A 80 37.20 3.22 27.07
CA ILE A 80 37.40 4.48 27.80
C ILE A 80 36.14 5.36 27.80
N VAL A 81 35.66 5.72 29.00
CA VAL A 81 34.72 6.83 29.21
C VAL A 81 35.54 8.07 29.57
N ASN A 82 35.59 9.06 28.68
CA ASN A 82 36.16 10.36 29.03
C ASN A 82 35.14 11.16 29.85
N GLU A 83 35.51 11.44 31.10
CA GLU A 83 34.82 12.34 32.02
C GLU A 83 34.64 13.75 31.43
N VAL A 84 33.41 14.27 31.44
CA VAL A 84 33.15 15.70 31.27
C VAL A 84 32.93 16.32 32.65
N ARG A 85 33.90 17.09 33.14
CA ARG A 85 33.75 17.95 34.33
C ARG A 85 32.89 19.18 34.01
N PRO A 86 32.04 19.65 34.95
CA PRO A 86 31.24 20.85 34.74
C PRO A 86 32.11 22.10 34.88
N LYS A 87 32.05 23.02 33.91
CA LYS A 87 32.57 24.39 34.05
C LYS A 87 31.41 25.37 34.16
N THR A 88 31.54 26.25 35.15
CA THR A 88 30.66 27.34 35.57
C THR A 88 30.32 28.35 34.45
N PRO A 89 29.19 29.08 34.57
CA PRO A 89 28.67 29.92 33.50
C PRO A 89 29.47 31.23 33.37
N ARG A 90 29.86 31.58 32.14
CA ARG A 90 30.38 32.91 31.80
C ARG A 90 29.28 33.75 31.15
N VAL A 91 29.26 35.00 31.59
CA VAL A 91 28.40 36.13 31.24
C VAL A 91 28.40 36.39 29.72
N LEU A 92 27.22 36.70 29.18
CA LEU A 92 27.02 37.13 27.79
C LEU A 92 27.62 38.53 27.57
N ASP A 93 28.54 38.62 26.61
CA ASP A 93 28.86 39.87 25.91
C ASP A 93 28.17 39.89 24.52
N SER A 94 27.75 41.09 24.12
CA SER A 94 26.91 41.46 22.97
C SER A 94 27.31 40.87 21.59
N PRO A 95 26.34 40.70 20.66
CA PRO A 95 26.63 40.11 19.34
C PRO A 95 27.31 41.12 18.41
N THR A 96 28.50 40.74 17.95
CA THR A 96 29.17 41.35 16.80
C THR A 96 28.50 40.88 15.51
N THR A 97 28.29 41.80 14.59
CA THR A 97 27.69 41.65 13.27
C THR A 97 28.43 40.63 12.38
N GLY A 98 27.98 39.38 12.40
CA GLY A 98 28.35 38.35 11.41
C GLY A 98 27.36 38.35 10.25
N ARG A 99 27.84 38.63 9.03
CA ARG A 99 27.06 38.56 7.78
C ARG A 99 26.36 37.20 7.66
N LEU A 100 25.03 37.19 7.65
CA LEU A 100 24.27 36.08 7.05
C LEU A 100 24.69 35.98 5.59
N HIS A 101 25.28 34.85 5.20
CA HIS A 101 25.26 34.45 3.79
C HIS A 101 23.81 34.11 3.47
N VAL A 102 23.09 35.10 2.92
CA VAL A 102 21.84 34.86 2.20
C VAL A 102 22.25 34.06 0.96
N LEU A 103 21.95 32.76 0.94
CA LEU A 103 22.00 31.98 -0.30
C LEU A 103 21.11 32.70 -1.30
N GLU A 104 21.64 33.03 -2.49
CA GLU A 104 20.83 33.62 -3.54
C GLU A 104 19.62 32.71 -3.82
N PRO A 105 18.43 33.28 -4.09
CA PRO A 105 17.21 32.49 -4.34
C PRO A 105 17.45 31.36 -5.34
N GLN A 106 18.26 31.61 -6.38
CA GLN A 106 18.66 30.63 -7.39
C GLN A 106 19.43 29.42 -6.85
N ALA A 107 20.29 29.56 -5.84
CA ALA A 107 21.02 28.42 -5.25
C ALA A 107 20.12 27.56 -4.35
N ALA A 108 19.19 28.18 -3.60
CA ALA A 108 18.17 27.45 -2.85
C ALA A 108 17.11 26.80 -3.77
N LEU A 109 16.86 27.42 -4.93
CA LEU A 109 16.00 26.90 -6.01
C LEU A 109 16.63 25.71 -6.72
N GLU A 110 17.93 25.72 -7.00
CA GLU A 110 18.63 24.55 -7.54
C GLU A 110 18.62 23.38 -6.55
N GLU A 111 18.65 23.66 -5.24
CA GLU A 111 18.56 22.63 -4.19
C GLU A 111 17.13 22.06 -4.04
N LEU A 112 16.08 22.85 -4.27
CA LEU A 112 14.66 22.43 -4.29
C LEU A 112 14.23 21.80 -5.63
N ALA A 113 14.83 22.23 -6.74
CA ALA A 113 14.67 21.65 -8.08
C ALA A 113 15.51 20.38 -8.26
N ASN A 114 16.62 20.25 -7.52
CA ASN A 114 17.21 18.97 -7.16
C ASN A 114 16.33 18.27 -6.13
N VAL A 115 15.11 17.89 -6.54
CA VAL A 115 14.55 16.65 -6.01
C VAL A 115 15.64 15.61 -6.25
N PRO A 116 16.19 14.95 -5.21
CA PRO A 116 17.31 14.04 -5.42
C PRO A 116 16.82 12.92 -6.33
N THR A 117 17.14 13.04 -7.62
CA THR A 117 16.92 12.05 -8.67
C THR A 117 17.78 10.80 -8.44
N LYS A 118 18.53 10.76 -7.32
CA LYS A 118 19.48 9.72 -6.90
C LYS A 118 19.38 9.30 -5.43
N ALA A 119 18.34 9.69 -4.69
CA ALA A 119 18.16 9.10 -3.35
C ALA A 119 18.02 7.56 -3.51
N PRO A 120 18.80 6.76 -2.78
CA PRO A 120 18.72 5.31 -2.91
C PRO A 120 17.30 4.82 -2.63
N PRO A 121 16.76 3.92 -3.47
CA PRO A 121 15.37 3.54 -3.35
C PRO A 121 15.14 2.75 -2.05
N VAL A 122 14.02 3.06 -1.39
CA VAL A 122 13.51 2.33 -0.23
C VAL A 122 12.25 1.59 -0.65
N HIS A 123 12.27 0.26 -0.55
CA HIS A 123 11.14 -0.57 -0.94
C HIS A 123 10.45 -1.17 0.28
N ARG A 124 9.14 -1.00 0.41
CA ARG A 124 8.33 -1.76 1.36
C ARG A 124 7.73 -2.98 0.66
N VAL A 125 7.90 -4.16 1.25
CA VAL A 125 7.40 -5.42 0.70
C VAL A 125 6.64 -6.14 1.81
N VAL A 126 5.37 -6.43 1.57
CA VAL A 126 4.55 -7.17 2.52
C VAL A 126 4.39 -8.61 2.08
N LEU A 127 4.55 -9.54 3.04
CA LEU A 127 4.09 -10.91 2.88
C LEU A 127 2.75 -11.07 3.59
N THR A 128 1.72 -11.41 2.83
CA THR A 128 0.34 -11.55 3.31
C THR A 128 -0.21 -12.95 2.99
N GLY A 129 -1.40 -13.26 3.47
CA GLY A 129 -2.13 -14.49 3.22
C GLY A 129 -2.59 -15.22 4.48
N GLY A 130 -3.31 -16.32 4.28
CA GLY A 130 -3.86 -17.12 5.37
C GLY A 130 -2.78 -17.72 6.28
N PRO A 131 -3.18 -18.27 7.45
CA PRO A 131 -2.27 -19.02 8.31
C PRO A 131 -1.69 -20.20 7.51
N GLY A 132 -0.43 -20.56 7.76
CA GLY A 132 0.21 -21.68 7.07
C GLY A 132 0.64 -21.45 5.61
N GLY A 133 0.70 -20.20 5.14
CA GLY A 133 1.20 -19.89 3.79
C GLY A 133 2.72 -19.95 3.60
N GLY A 134 3.50 -19.99 4.69
CA GLY A 134 4.97 -19.98 4.66
C GLY A 134 5.61 -18.59 4.77
N LYS A 135 4.93 -17.61 5.39
CA LYS A 135 5.40 -16.22 5.55
C LYS A 135 6.74 -16.14 6.27
N THR A 136 6.86 -16.73 7.46
CA THR A 136 8.09 -16.72 8.26
C THR A 136 9.29 -17.32 7.52
N SER A 137 9.12 -18.48 6.86
CA SER A 137 10.17 -19.10 6.05
C SER A 137 10.57 -18.22 4.86
N SER A 138 9.59 -17.59 4.21
CA SER A 138 9.82 -16.66 3.10
C SER A 138 10.57 -15.40 3.54
N LEU A 139 10.23 -14.83 4.70
CA LEU A 139 10.93 -13.68 5.29
C LEU A 139 12.40 -14.00 5.52
N LYS A 140 12.70 -15.15 6.14
CA LYS A 140 14.09 -15.59 6.33
C LYS A 140 14.84 -15.65 5.01
N ARG A 141 14.26 -16.31 3.99
CA ARG A 141 14.89 -16.48 2.68
C ARG A 141 15.11 -15.15 1.95
N LEU A 142 14.14 -14.24 2.03
CA LEU A 142 14.22 -12.91 1.47
C LEU A 142 15.31 -12.07 2.16
N THR A 143 15.34 -12.08 3.49
CA THR A 143 16.36 -11.35 4.27
C THR A 143 17.77 -11.81 3.92
N GLU A 144 18.02 -13.13 3.88
CA GLU A 144 19.31 -13.68 3.47
C GLU A 144 19.69 -13.26 2.03
N HIS A 145 18.76 -13.40 1.09
CA HIS A 145 19.01 -13.09 -0.32
C HIS A 145 19.32 -11.62 -0.57
N PHE A 146 18.50 -10.70 -0.04
CA PHE A 146 18.68 -9.27 -0.29
C PHE A 146 19.85 -8.66 0.49
N THR A 147 20.18 -9.22 1.66
CA THR A 147 21.42 -8.87 2.37
C THR A 147 22.63 -9.23 1.53
N ALA A 148 22.65 -10.43 0.92
CA ALA A 148 23.72 -10.86 0.02
C ALA A 148 23.84 -9.99 -1.25
N LEU A 149 22.72 -9.40 -1.72
CA LEU A 149 22.71 -8.41 -2.80
C LEU A 149 23.12 -6.99 -2.37
N GLY A 150 23.51 -6.80 -1.10
CA GLY A 150 23.97 -5.54 -0.55
C GLY A 150 22.85 -4.53 -0.27
N PHE A 151 21.62 -4.98 -0.06
CA PHE A 151 20.55 -4.11 0.46
C PHE A 151 20.65 -3.99 1.97
N ARG A 152 20.32 -2.80 2.49
CA ARG A 152 19.99 -2.67 3.90
C ARG A 152 18.60 -3.26 4.14
N VAL A 153 18.54 -4.37 4.86
CA VAL A 153 17.28 -5.10 5.12
C VAL A 153 16.75 -4.74 6.50
N TYR A 154 15.46 -4.39 6.55
CA TYR A 154 14.68 -4.25 7.76
C TYR A 154 13.53 -5.27 7.74
N SER A 155 13.11 -5.72 8.92
CA SER A 155 11.97 -6.62 9.08
C SER A 155 11.03 -6.07 10.14
N VAL A 156 9.82 -5.71 9.73
CA VAL A 156 8.73 -5.29 10.62
C VAL A 156 8.07 -6.57 11.15
N PRO A 157 8.07 -6.80 12.47
CA PRO A 157 7.46 -7.99 13.05
C PRO A 157 5.93 -7.95 12.94
N GLU A 158 5.30 -9.11 13.06
CA GLU A 158 3.84 -9.23 13.10
C GLU A 158 3.29 -8.56 14.38
N VAL A 159 2.59 -7.44 14.20
CA VAL A 159 2.07 -6.62 15.31
C VAL A 159 1.06 -7.39 16.16
N ALA A 160 0.26 -8.27 15.57
CA ALA A 160 -0.67 -9.11 16.32
C ALA A 160 0.09 -9.99 17.33
N THR A 161 1.19 -10.62 16.90
CA THR A 161 2.04 -11.41 17.78
C THR A 161 2.67 -10.56 18.89
N LEU A 162 3.05 -9.31 18.62
CA LEU A 162 3.52 -8.39 19.66
C LEU A 162 2.43 -8.11 20.71
N LEU A 163 1.20 -7.83 20.29
CA LEU A 163 0.07 -7.57 21.19
C LEU A 163 -0.29 -8.81 22.03
N TRP A 164 -0.31 -10.00 21.43
CA TRP A 164 -0.54 -11.26 22.14
C TRP A 164 0.54 -11.54 23.17
N SER A 165 1.81 -11.30 22.82
CA SER A 165 2.95 -11.44 23.73
C SER A 165 2.87 -10.41 24.87
N GLY A 166 2.26 -9.25 24.61
CA GLY A 166 2.02 -8.20 25.59
C GLY A 166 0.83 -8.46 26.53
N GLY A 167 0.13 -9.59 26.39
CA GLY A 167 -0.94 -10.01 27.29
C GLY A 167 -2.36 -9.72 26.82
N VAL A 168 -2.56 -9.16 25.63
CA VAL A 168 -3.89 -9.08 25.00
C VAL A 168 -4.36 -10.52 24.72
N LYS A 169 -5.61 -10.85 25.00
CA LYS A 169 -6.15 -12.19 24.74
C LYS A 169 -7.24 -12.14 23.68
N VAL A 170 -7.29 -13.18 22.85
CA VAL A 170 -8.40 -13.35 21.88
C VAL A 170 -9.76 -13.43 22.58
N SER A 171 -9.80 -13.93 23.82
CA SER A 171 -11.02 -13.96 24.66
C SER A 171 -11.58 -12.57 24.96
N ASP A 172 -10.75 -11.52 24.87
CA ASP A 172 -11.16 -10.15 25.16
C ASP A 172 -11.90 -9.54 23.95
N LEU A 173 -11.83 -10.20 22.79
CA LEU A 173 -12.52 -9.80 21.54
C LEU A 173 -13.94 -10.38 21.47
N ASN A 174 -14.74 -10.11 22.50
CA ASN A 174 -16.07 -10.71 22.70
C ASN A 174 -17.24 -9.85 22.17
N SER A 175 -16.96 -8.69 21.59
CA SER A 175 -17.94 -7.76 21.03
C SER A 175 -17.38 -7.05 19.80
N ASP A 176 -18.27 -6.56 18.94
CA ASP A 176 -17.88 -5.78 17.76
C ASP A 176 -17.05 -4.54 18.15
N LEU A 177 -17.34 -3.91 19.29
CA LEU A 177 -16.58 -2.78 19.81
C LEU A 177 -15.14 -3.20 20.20
N ALA A 178 -14.98 -4.35 20.88
CA ALA A 178 -13.66 -4.85 21.25
C ALA A 178 -12.84 -5.27 20.02
N VAL A 179 -13.49 -5.91 19.03
CA VAL A 179 -12.86 -6.24 17.74
C VAL A 179 -12.43 -4.96 17.03
N TYR A 180 -13.30 -3.94 16.97
CA TYR A 180 -12.99 -2.66 16.36
C TYR A 180 -11.78 -1.98 17.03
N GLN A 181 -11.79 -1.85 18.35
CA GLN A 181 -10.70 -1.23 19.12
C GLN A 181 -9.38 -1.97 18.94
N PHE A 182 -9.41 -3.31 18.93
CA PHE A 182 -8.23 -4.12 18.68
C PHE A 182 -7.67 -3.88 17.29
N GLN A 183 -8.51 -3.93 16.25
CA GLN A 183 -8.07 -3.76 14.87
C GLN A 183 -7.61 -2.33 14.57
N ASP A 184 -8.25 -1.32 15.16
CA ASP A 184 -7.84 0.08 15.08
C ASP A 184 -6.44 0.26 15.70
N THR A 185 -6.23 -0.26 16.91
CA THR A 185 -4.93 -0.22 17.60
C THR A 185 -3.86 -0.97 16.81
N LEU A 186 -4.19 -2.17 16.32
CA LEU A 186 -3.32 -2.98 15.48
C LEU A 186 -2.86 -2.21 14.24
N LEU A 187 -3.80 -1.59 13.52
CA LEU A 187 -3.51 -0.85 12.30
C LEU A 187 -2.67 0.40 12.56
N LYS A 188 -2.96 1.16 13.62
CA LYS A 188 -2.14 2.30 14.07
C LYS A 188 -0.69 1.88 14.34
N MET A 189 -0.50 0.77 15.03
CA MET A 189 0.82 0.24 15.34
C MET A 189 1.56 -0.25 14.10
N ILE A 190 0.88 -0.94 13.16
CA ILE A 190 1.46 -1.34 11.87
C ILE A 190 1.97 -0.11 11.14
N ILE A 191 1.13 0.92 11.00
CA ILE A 191 1.49 2.15 10.28
C ILE A 191 2.69 2.83 10.94
N ALA A 192 2.67 2.98 12.27
CA ALA A 192 3.73 3.64 13.02
C ALA A 192 5.07 2.90 12.92
N LEU A 193 5.07 1.57 13.05
CA LEU A 193 6.28 0.76 12.90
C LEU A 193 6.83 0.89 11.48
N GLU A 194 6.00 0.69 10.46
CA GLU A 194 6.41 0.79 9.06
C GLU A 194 6.98 2.16 8.70
N ASP A 195 6.40 3.24 9.22
CA ASP A 195 6.87 4.61 8.99
C ASP A 195 8.18 4.88 9.75
N GLY A 196 8.35 4.33 10.95
CA GLY A 196 9.60 4.36 11.71
C GLY A 196 10.74 3.65 10.97
N TYR A 197 10.53 2.40 10.52
CA TYR A 197 11.51 1.66 9.73
C TYR A 197 11.82 2.34 8.39
N TYR A 198 10.82 2.94 7.75
CA TYR A 198 11.03 3.71 6.52
C TYR A 198 11.91 4.93 6.76
N SER A 199 11.66 5.68 7.83
CA SER A 199 12.46 6.85 8.19
C SER A 199 13.91 6.45 8.47
N LEU A 200 14.14 5.35 9.18
CA LEU A 200 15.48 4.78 9.40
C LEU A 200 16.16 4.32 8.09
N ALA A 201 15.40 3.71 7.19
CA ALA A 201 15.90 3.28 5.89
C ALA A 201 16.30 4.46 5.01
N VAL A 202 15.50 5.53 4.96
CA VAL A 202 15.84 6.77 4.25
C VAL A 202 17.08 7.41 4.86
N ALA A 203 17.15 7.52 6.20
CA ALA A 203 18.29 8.10 6.91
C ALA A 203 19.59 7.31 6.71
N SER A 204 19.50 6.00 6.41
CA SER A 204 20.67 5.17 6.14
C SER A 204 21.44 5.59 4.89
N GLY A 205 20.81 6.29 3.94
CA GLY A 205 21.42 6.66 2.67
C GLY A 205 21.84 5.45 1.82
N GLN A 206 21.25 4.27 2.06
CA GLN A 206 21.52 3.03 1.33
C GLN A 206 20.27 2.52 0.62
N LYS A 207 20.46 1.78 -0.48
CA LYS A 207 19.36 1.03 -1.09
C LYS A 207 18.80 0.06 -0.04
N SER A 208 17.52 0.19 0.25
CA SER A 208 16.92 -0.46 1.42
C SER A 208 15.66 -1.22 1.06
N ILE A 209 15.42 -2.30 1.78
CA ILE A 209 14.17 -3.07 1.69
C ILE A 209 13.63 -3.32 3.10
N ILE A 210 12.33 -3.12 3.24
CA ILE A 210 11.58 -3.30 4.48
C ILE A 210 10.58 -4.41 4.23
N PHE A 211 10.79 -5.56 4.88
CA PHE A 211 9.87 -6.68 4.82
C PHE A 211 8.86 -6.60 5.96
N CYS A 212 7.57 -6.61 5.66
CA CYS A 212 6.50 -6.63 6.65
C CYS A 212 5.91 -8.04 6.76
N ASP A 213 5.93 -8.61 7.97
CA ASP A 213 5.17 -9.82 8.29
C ASP A 213 3.70 -9.44 8.53
N ARG A 214 2.87 -9.61 7.49
CA ARG A 214 1.56 -8.96 7.33
C ARG A 214 1.64 -7.45 7.16
N GLY A 215 0.60 -6.89 6.55
CA GLY A 215 0.52 -5.46 6.29
C GLY A 215 -0.84 -4.88 6.64
N ALA A 216 -0.95 -3.58 6.47
CA ALA A 216 -2.04 -2.76 6.95
C ALA A 216 -3.42 -3.17 6.41
N MET A 217 -3.50 -3.65 5.16
CA MET A 217 -4.77 -4.09 4.58
C MET A 217 -5.24 -5.45 5.11
N ASP A 218 -4.39 -6.26 5.75
CA ASP A 218 -4.81 -7.56 6.32
C ASP A 218 -5.91 -7.36 7.37
N ALA A 219 -5.89 -6.25 8.13
CA ALA A 219 -6.88 -5.92 9.17
C ALA A 219 -8.31 -5.89 8.62
N ARG A 220 -8.50 -5.48 7.35
CA ARG A 220 -9.81 -5.45 6.68
C ARG A 220 -10.46 -6.83 6.59
N ALA A 221 -9.68 -7.92 6.57
CA ALA A 221 -10.21 -9.28 6.49
C ALA A 221 -10.90 -9.74 7.79
N TYR A 222 -10.67 -9.04 8.91
CA TYR A 222 -11.11 -9.41 10.25
C TYR A 222 -12.31 -8.60 10.76
N MET A 223 -12.88 -7.73 9.94
CA MET A 223 -14.05 -6.91 10.29
C MET A 223 -15.00 -6.76 9.11
N SER A 224 -16.20 -6.24 9.37
CA SER A 224 -17.17 -5.91 8.32
C SER A 224 -16.72 -4.69 7.50
N ALA A 225 -17.24 -4.56 6.28
CA ALA A 225 -16.95 -3.40 5.44
C ALA A 225 -17.41 -2.07 6.07
N SER A 226 -18.51 -2.08 6.84
CA SER A 226 -19.00 -0.89 7.54
C SER A 226 -18.09 -0.46 8.68
N LEU A 227 -17.59 -1.41 9.49
CA LEU A 227 -16.60 -1.11 10.53
C LEU A 227 -15.28 -0.63 9.94
N TRP A 228 -14.84 -1.24 8.83
CA TRP A 228 -13.64 -0.77 8.12
C TRP A 228 -13.79 0.66 7.63
N GLN A 229 -14.94 1.01 7.03
CA GLN A 229 -15.18 2.37 6.56
C GLN A 229 -15.21 3.38 7.70
N ALA A 230 -15.90 3.07 8.80
CA ALA A 230 -15.89 3.92 10.01
C ALA A 230 -14.46 4.15 10.53
N MET A 231 -13.63 3.11 10.57
CA MET A 231 -12.21 3.21 10.97
C MET A 231 -11.40 4.12 10.05
N MET A 232 -11.61 4.04 8.73
CA MET A 232 -10.95 4.93 7.79
C MET A 232 -11.33 6.39 8.04
N ASP A 233 -12.63 6.65 8.23
CA ASP A 233 -13.16 8.00 8.41
C ASP A 233 -12.70 8.62 9.75
N GLU A 234 -12.79 7.87 10.86
CA GLU A 234 -12.37 8.32 12.19
C GLU A 234 -10.89 8.66 12.28
N ASN A 235 -10.04 7.93 11.56
CA ASN A 235 -8.60 8.14 11.54
C ASN A 235 -8.12 9.06 10.40
N ASN A 236 -9.03 9.58 9.58
CA ASN A 236 -8.72 10.37 8.38
C ASN A 236 -7.72 9.64 7.46
N TRP A 237 -7.97 8.35 7.24
CA TRP A 237 -7.21 7.48 6.36
C TRP A 237 -7.94 7.22 5.06
N SER A 238 -7.21 6.73 4.07
CA SER A 238 -7.79 6.24 2.83
C SER A 238 -7.24 4.87 2.46
N ASN A 239 -8.09 4.06 1.83
CA ASN A 239 -7.68 2.76 1.28
C ASN A 239 -6.51 2.91 0.31
N VAL A 240 -6.45 4.01 -0.46
CA VAL A 240 -5.36 4.28 -1.41
C VAL A 240 -4.03 4.49 -0.68
N ALA A 241 -4.00 5.38 0.32
CA ALA A 241 -2.78 5.69 1.05
C ALA A 241 -2.25 4.48 1.83
N ILE A 242 -3.14 3.70 2.44
CA ILE A 242 -2.75 2.50 3.19
C ILE A 242 -2.30 1.37 2.27
N ARG A 243 -3.06 1.06 1.20
CA ARG A 243 -2.74 -0.06 0.31
C ARG A 243 -1.53 0.21 -0.57
N ASP A 244 -1.42 1.40 -1.15
CA ASP A 244 -0.42 1.69 -2.18
C ASP A 244 0.94 2.13 -1.60
N ARG A 245 1.11 2.10 -0.26
CA ARG A 245 2.40 2.39 0.41
C ARG A 245 3.44 1.28 0.22
N TYR A 246 3.01 0.11 -0.23
CA TYR A 246 3.85 -1.05 -0.48
C TYR A 246 4.32 -1.08 -1.93
N THR A 247 5.60 -1.38 -2.16
CA THR A 247 6.15 -1.59 -3.50
C THR A 247 5.63 -2.89 -4.12
N VAL A 248 5.51 -3.93 -3.29
CA VAL A 248 5.06 -5.27 -3.65
C VAL A 248 4.20 -5.84 -2.53
N VAL A 249 3.09 -6.47 -2.91
CA VAL A 249 2.29 -7.30 -2.02
C VAL A 249 2.40 -8.74 -2.52
N VAL A 250 2.98 -9.61 -1.70
CA VAL A 250 3.10 -11.04 -2.02
C VAL A 250 2.10 -11.82 -1.17
N HIS A 251 1.03 -12.29 -1.79
CA HIS A 251 0.04 -13.15 -1.15
C HIS A 251 0.50 -14.60 -1.23
N LEU A 252 0.86 -15.19 -0.08
CA LEU A 252 1.23 -16.59 0.03
C LEU A 252 -0.01 -17.41 0.34
N VAL A 253 -0.45 -18.21 -0.64
CA VAL A 253 -1.62 -19.09 -0.49
C VAL A 253 -1.34 -20.08 0.64
N THR A 254 -2.28 -20.19 1.60
CA THR A 254 -2.22 -21.18 2.69
C THR A 254 -1.99 -22.61 2.19
N ALA A 255 -1.23 -23.42 2.92
CA ALA A 255 -1.09 -24.85 2.61
C ALA A 255 -2.45 -25.58 2.60
N ALA A 256 -3.47 -25.07 3.31
CA ALA A 256 -4.83 -25.60 3.23
C ALA A 256 -5.47 -25.51 1.83
N ILE A 257 -4.82 -24.89 0.84
CA ILE A 257 -5.25 -24.87 -0.57
C ILE A 257 -4.14 -25.49 -1.42
N GLY A 258 -4.35 -26.71 -1.92
CA GLY A 258 -3.45 -27.38 -2.87
C GLY A 258 -2.15 -27.97 -2.27
N ALA A 259 -2.00 -27.98 -0.95
CA ALA A 259 -0.93 -28.66 -0.23
C ALA A 259 -1.39 -29.08 1.18
N GLU A 260 -2.63 -29.57 1.28
CA GLU A 260 -3.34 -29.82 2.54
C GLU A 260 -2.62 -30.86 3.43
N GLU A 261 -1.90 -31.78 2.80
CA GLU A 261 -1.03 -32.77 3.45
C GLU A 261 0.07 -32.14 4.31
N HIS A 262 0.38 -30.85 4.09
CA HIS A 262 1.38 -30.08 4.84
C HIS A 262 0.75 -29.05 5.78
N TYR A 263 -0.58 -29.04 5.93
CA TYR A 263 -1.28 -28.12 6.83
C TYR A 263 -1.53 -28.78 8.18
N GLU A 264 -0.58 -28.60 9.11
CA GLU A 264 -0.71 -29.04 10.50
C GLU A 264 -1.52 -28.05 11.34
N TYR A 265 -2.52 -28.56 12.07
CA TYR A 265 -3.39 -27.79 12.97
C TYR A 265 -3.81 -28.62 14.20
N GLY A 266 -4.17 -27.95 15.29
CA GLY A 266 -4.71 -28.55 16.51
C GLY A 266 -3.76 -28.49 17.72
N PRO A 267 -4.13 -29.17 18.83
CA PRO A 267 -3.36 -29.12 20.07
C PRO A 267 -1.90 -29.55 19.86
N GLY A 268 -0.95 -28.75 20.37
CA GLY A 268 0.49 -29.02 20.24
C GLY A 268 1.10 -28.57 18.91
N THR A 269 0.30 -28.04 17.98
CA THR A 269 0.82 -27.39 16.76
C THR A 269 0.81 -25.87 16.91
N PRO A 270 1.61 -25.13 16.11
CA PRO A 270 1.58 -23.67 16.12
C PRO A 270 0.26 -23.03 15.69
N ARG A 271 -0.72 -23.80 15.18
CA ARG A 271 -1.96 -23.29 14.55
C ARG A 271 -3.17 -24.00 15.13
N GLN A 272 -4.24 -23.26 15.37
CA GLN A 272 -5.45 -23.81 15.98
C GLN A 272 -6.64 -23.82 15.02
N GLU A 273 -6.53 -23.09 13.91
CA GLU A 273 -7.57 -22.94 12.91
C GLU A 273 -7.66 -24.20 12.01
N PRO A 274 -8.86 -24.77 11.82
CA PRO A 274 -9.06 -25.84 10.84
C PRO A 274 -8.79 -25.37 9.40
N PRO A 275 -8.48 -26.30 8.47
CA PRO A 275 -8.21 -25.98 7.07
C PRO A 275 -9.29 -25.09 6.43
N GLU A 276 -10.56 -25.36 6.68
CA GLU A 276 -11.70 -24.62 6.10
C GLU A 276 -11.66 -23.13 6.47
N VAL A 277 -11.35 -22.84 7.74
CA VAL A 277 -11.21 -21.47 8.24
C VAL A 277 -9.99 -20.80 7.62
N ALA A 278 -8.89 -21.54 7.48
CA ALA A 278 -7.68 -21.04 6.83
C ALA A 278 -7.91 -20.69 5.36
N ARG A 279 -8.68 -21.51 4.62
CA ARG A 279 -9.04 -21.25 3.21
C ARG A 279 -9.86 -19.97 3.08
N GLU A 280 -10.89 -19.81 3.91
CA GLU A 280 -11.77 -18.63 3.85
C GLU A 280 -11.02 -17.36 4.26
N LEU A 281 -10.18 -17.43 5.29
CA LEU A 281 -9.36 -16.29 5.71
C LEU A 281 -8.33 -15.93 4.62
N ASP A 282 -7.71 -16.91 3.96
CA ASP A 282 -6.81 -16.66 2.83
C ASP A 282 -7.50 -15.88 1.71
N ARG A 283 -8.73 -16.27 1.36
CA ARG A 283 -9.56 -15.58 0.37
C ARG A 283 -9.89 -14.15 0.80
N LYS A 284 -10.35 -13.93 2.03
CA LYS A 284 -10.68 -12.60 2.56
C LYS A 284 -9.47 -11.66 2.57
N ILE A 285 -8.33 -12.13 3.05
CA ILE A 285 -7.08 -11.36 3.07
C ILE A 285 -6.69 -10.97 1.65
N ARG A 286 -6.73 -11.92 0.70
CA ARG A 286 -6.41 -11.61 -0.69
C ARG A 286 -7.30 -10.52 -1.26
N MET A 287 -8.60 -10.60 -0.98
CA MET A 287 -9.58 -9.61 -1.43
C MET A 287 -9.36 -8.23 -0.80
N ALA A 288 -8.85 -8.16 0.43
CA ALA A 288 -8.51 -6.88 1.06
C ALA A 288 -7.41 -6.10 0.31
N TRP A 289 -6.57 -6.80 -0.46
CA TRP A 289 -5.52 -6.22 -1.29
C TRP A 289 -5.96 -5.89 -2.71
N LEU A 290 -7.24 -6.09 -3.06
CA LEU A 290 -7.77 -5.75 -4.39
C LEU A 290 -7.46 -4.29 -4.75
N GLY A 291 -6.97 -4.11 -5.97
CA GLY A 291 -6.56 -2.81 -6.48
C GLY A 291 -5.11 -2.43 -6.19
N HIS A 292 -4.31 -3.24 -5.49
CA HIS A 292 -2.88 -2.94 -5.39
C HIS A 292 -2.18 -3.16 -6.74
N PRO A 293 -1.40 -2.21 -7.30
CA PRO A 293 -0.81 -2.35 -8.65
C PRO A 293 0.17 -3.52 -8.82
N TYR A 294 0.68 -4.05 -7.71
CA TYR A 294 1.66 -5.14 -7.65
C TYR A 294 1.30 -6.16 -6.58
N LEU A 295 0.06 -6.66 -6.64
CA LEU A 295 -0.32 -7.87 -5.92
C LEU A 295 0.09 -9.09 -6.75
N VAL A 296 0.89 -9.97 -6.15
CA VAL A 296 1.27 -11.26 -6.74
C VAL A 296 0.82 -12.38 -5.81
N VAL A 297 0.06 -13.32 -6.35
CA VAL A 297 -0.38 -14.52 -5.65
C VAL A 297 0.60 -15.65 -5.93
N VAL A 298 1.09 -16.28 -4.87
CA VAL A 298 2.03 -17.40 -4.93
C VAL A 298 1.30 -18.65 -4.42
N GLU A 299 0.74 -19.43 -5.34
CA GLU A 299 0.03 -20.69 -5.02
C GLU A 299 0.96 -21.85 -4.58
N ASN A 300 0.36 -23.00 -4.28
CA ASN A 300 1.07 -24.26 -4.00
C ASN A 300 1.16 -25.14 -5.26
N SER A 301 1.70 -24.62 -6.36
CA SER A 301 1.69 -25.31 -7.67
C SER A 301 2.70 -26.45 -7.81
N SER A 302 3.69 -26.53 -6.92
CA SER A 302 4.67 -27.61 -6.92
C SER A 302 4.67 -28.36 -5.60
N LYS A 303 4.89 -29.67 -5.65
CA LYS A 303 5.04 -30.53 -4.46
C LYS A 303 6.25 -30.17 -3.56
N GLN A 304 7.12 -29.26 -3.99
CA GLN A 304 8.33 -28.88 -3.25
C GLN A 304 8.20 -27.45 -2.70
N PHE A 305 8.17 -27.32 -1.37
CA PHE A 305 8.07 -26.02 -0.68
C PHE A 305 9.20 -25.06 -1.07
N GLU A 306 10.43 -25.56 -1.26
CA GLU A 306 11.57 -24.74 -1.69
C GLU A 306 11.35 -24.01 -3.03
N ARG A 307 10.61 -24.62 -3.96
CA ARG A 307 10.26 -23.95 -5.23
C ARG A 307 9.31 -22.79 -5.00
N LYS A 308 8.39 -22.92 -4.04
CA LYS A 308 7.51 -21.82 -3.59
C LYS A 308 8.35 -20.68 -3.02
N LEU A 309 9.30 -20.97 -2.12
CA LEU A 309 10.20 -19.96 -1.54
C LEU A 309 11.05 -19.25 -2.60
N LYS A 310 11.63 -20.01 -3.54
CA LYS A 310 12.38 -19.43 -4.67
C LYS A 310 11.49 -18.48 -5.48
N ARG A 311 10.24 -18.86 -5.74
CA ARG A 311 9.28 -18.04 -6.48
C ARG A 311 8.97 -16.72 -5.77
N VAL A 312 8.86 -16.73 -4.44
CA VAL A 312 8.71 -15.50 -3.65
C VAL A 312 9.92 -14.58 -3.84
N VAL A 313 11.14 -15.11 -3.77
CA VAL A 313 12.37 -14.33 -4.01
C VAL A 313 12.37 -13.75 -5.43
N ASP A 314 12.07 -14.56 -6.45
CA ASP A 314 12.03 -14.14 -7.85
C ASP A 314 11.02 -12.99 -8.08
N VAL A 315 9.84 -13.06 -7.44
CA VAL A 315 8.80 -12.01 -7.51
C VAL A 315 9.30 -10.69 -6.93
N VAL A 316 9.88 -10.72 -5.72
CA VAL A 316 10.37 -9.50 -5.07
C VAL A 316 11.57 -8.93 -5.82
N ALA A 317 12.53 -9.78 -6.20
CA ALA A 317 13.76 -9.37 -6.85
C ALA A 317 13.52 -8.79 -8.24
N LYS A 318 12.55 -9.30 -9.00
CA LYS A 318 12.12 -8.66 -10.25
C LYS A 318 11.74 -7.20 -10.00
N ARG A 319 10.90 -6.96 -8.99
CA ARG A 319 10.34 -5.62 -8.76
C ARG A 319 11.36 -4.66 -8.15
N VAL A 320 12.23 -5.17 -7.28
CA VAL A 320 13.15 -4.36 -6.47
C VAL A 320 14.54 -4.21 -7.10
N ALA A 321 15.07 -5.26 -7.73
CA ALA A 321 16.43 -5.29 -8.25
C ALA A 321 16.52 -5.22 -9.79
N GLY A 322 15.40 -5.35 -10.52
CA GLY A 322 15.29 -5.09 -11.96
C GLY A 322 16.08 -6.02 -12.91
N LYS A 323 16.95 -6.90 -12.38
CA LYS A 323 17.95 -7.68 -13.14
C LYS A 323 17.70 -9.19 -13.17
N ILE A 324 16.55 -9.66 -12.68
CA ILE A 324 16.23 -11.09 -12.73
C ILE A 324 15.21 -11.31 -13.85
N GLU A 325 15.57 -12.16 -14.82
CA GLU A 325 14.60 -12.73 -15.75
C GLU A 325 13.49 -13.37 -14.93
N SER A 326 12.34 -12.71 -14.94
CA SER A 326 11.24 -13.14 -14.11
C SER A 326 10.44 -14.18 -14.85
N LYS A 327 10.20 -15.27 -14.14
CA LYS A 327 9.17 -16.24 -14.51
C LYS A 327 7.75 -15.69 -14.44
N TYR A 328 7.55 -14.41 -14.15
CA TYR A 328 6.25 -13.77 -14.24
C TYR A 328 6.29 -12.73 -15.34
N HIS A 329 5.37 -12.75 -16.28
CA HIS A 329 5.29 -11.75 -17.34
C HIS A 329 3.89 -11.16 -17.40
N LYS A 330 3.85 -9.90 -17.82
CA LYS A 330 2.61 -9.17 -17.97
C LYS A 330 2.03 -9.57 -19.32
N ARG A 331 0.79 -10.08 -19.32
CA ARG A 331 0.01 -10.27 -20.54
C ARG A 331 -0.96 -9.11 -20.72
N LYS A 332 -1.14 -8.68 -21.96
CA LYS A 332 -2.02 -7.59 -22.34
C LYS A 332 -2.89 -8.04 -23.52
N PHE A 333 -4.19 -7.86 -23.37
CA PHE A 333 -5.18 -8.20 -24.38
C PHE A 333 -5.96 -6.93 -24.73
N LEU A 334 -6.12 -6.66 -26.03
CA LEU A 334 -7.01 -5.66 -26.56
C LEU A 334 -8.43 -6.23 -26.55
N LEU A 335 -9.39 -5.48 -26.01
CA LEU A 335 -10.80 -5.86 -25.98
C LEU A 335 -11.61 -5.06 -27.01
N SER A 336 -12.66 -5.67 -27.54
CA SER A 336 -13.65 -4.99 -28.40
C SER A 336 -14.57 -4.06 -27.60
N PHE A 337 -14.88 -4.41 -26.35
CA PHE A 337 -15.74 -3.64 -25.46
C PHE A 337 -15.26 -3.73 -24.00
N SER A 338 -15.66 -2.74 -23.19
CA SER A 338 -15.43 -2.78 -21.75
C SER A 338 -16.50 -3.66 -21.10
N PRO A 339 -16.15 -4.63 -20.24
CA PRO A 339 -17.15 -5.39 -19.53
C PRO A 339 -18.04 -4.46 -18.67
N PRO A 340 -19.36 -4.46 -18.87
CA PRO A 340 -20.26 -3.60 -18.10
C PRO A 340 -20.31 -4.02 -16.63
N GLU A 341 -20.62 -3.07 -15.75
CA GLU A 341 -20.73 -3.30 -14.30
C GLU A 341 -21.72 -4.41 -13.94
N SER A 342 -22.82 -4.51 -14.70
CA SER A 342 -23.85 -5.52 -14.51
C SER A 342 -23.30 -6.95 -14.53
N ILE A 343 -22.31 -7.25 -15.39
CA ILE A 343 -21.69 -8.59 -15.44
C ILE A 343 -20.94 -8.90 -14.14
N PHE A 344 -20.25 -7.91 -13.56
CA PHE A 344 -19.54 -8.11 -12.30
C PHE A 344 -20.52 -8.39 -11.16
N TYR A 345 -21.61 -7.62 -11.06
CA TYR A 345 -22.64 -7.83 -10.04
C TYR A 345 -23.36 -9.18 -10.19
N GLN A 346 -23.78 -9.52 -11.41
CA GLN A 346 -24.46 -10.80 -11.70
C GLN A 346 -23.59 -12.00 -11.34
N ARG A 347 -22.27 -11.90 -11.53
CA ARG A 347 -21.32 -12.96 -11.22
C ARG A 347 -20.77 -12.91 -9.79
N GLY A 348 -21.15 -11.90 -9.00
CA GLY A 348 -20.59 -11.68 -7.66
C GLY A 348 -19.08 -11.44 -7.66
N ILE A 349 -18.54 -10.82 -8.72
CA ILE A 349 -17.12 -10.53 -8.86
C ILE A 349 -16.87 -9.12 -8.29
N PRO A 350 -16.22 -8.99 -7.13
CA PRO A 350 -15.84 -7.69 -6.60
C PRO A 350 -14.81 -7.01 -7.50
N PHE A 351 -14.96 -5.70 -7.67
CA PHE A 351 -14.05 -4.86 -8.44
C PHE A 351 -13.79 -3.52 -7.74
N GLU A 352 -12.68 -2.86 -8.09
CA GLU A 352 -12.29 -1.53 -7.59
C GLU A 352 -11.79 -0.68 -8.76
N ASP A 353 -12.29 0.55 -8.87
CA ASP A 353 -11.99 1.47 -9.96
C ASP A 353 -11.07 2.60 -9.55
N PHE A 354 -10.08 2.88 -10.38
CA PHE A 354 -9.07 3.91 -10.14
C PHE A 354 -8.97 4.87 -11.29
N GLN A 355 -8.85 6.15 -10.97
CA GLN A 355 -8.39 7.15 -11.91
C GLN A 355 -6.86 7.07 -12.00
N VAL A 356 -6.34 7.06 -13.22
CA VAL A 356 -4.89 7.03 -13.49
C VAL A 356 -4.56 8.09 -14.51
N HIS A 357 -3.77 9.09 -14.10
CA HIS A 357 -3.29 10.16 -14.96
C HIS A 357 -1.78 9.99 -15.14
N GLN A 358 -1.33 10.03 -16.39
CA GLN A 358 0.08 9.87 -16.72
C GLN A 358 0.57 11.01 -17.61
N HIS A 359 1.66 11.63 -17.16
CA HIS A 359 2.32 12.73 -17.85
C HIS A 359 3.75 12.32 -18.17
N TYR A 360 4.17 12.51 -19.42
CA TYR A 360 5.55 12.31 -19.83
C TYR A 360 6.37 13.58 -19.59
N LEU A 361 7.61 13.43 -19.14
CA LEU A 361 8.50 14.55 -18.85
C LEU A 361 9.56 14.68 -19.95
N VAL A 362 10.06 15.90 -20.15
CA VAL A 362 11.25 16.12 -20.98
C VAL A 362 12.44 15.40 -20.33
N SER A 363 13.20 14.66 -21.13
CA SER A 363 14.45 14.04 -20.75
C SER A 363 15.55 14.49 -21.70
N ASP A 364 16.74 14.74 -21.14
CA ASP A 364 17.95 15.11 -21.88
C ASP A 364 18.71 13.87 -22.39
N GLY A 365 18.31 12.67 -21.96
CA GLY A 365 18.97 11.40 -22.27
C GLY A 365 18.07 10.43 -23.05
N PRO A 366 18.54 9.20 -23.29
CA PRO A 366 17.78 8.18 -24.00
C PRO A 366 16.62 7.59 -23.17
N GLU A 367 16.52 7.93 -21.90
CA GLU A 367 15.50 7.39 -21.01
C GLU A 367 14.13 8.05 -21.20
N VAL A 368 13.07 7.26 -21.02
CA VAL A 368 11.70 7.78 -20.99
C VAL A 368 11.30 8.04 -19.55
N GLN A 369 10.93 9.28 -19.25
CA GLN A 369 10.46 9.68 -17.93
C GLN A 369 8.96 9.99 -17.94
N ALA A 370 8.27 9.56 -16.89
CA ALA A 370 6.86 9.87 -16.68
C ALA A 370 6.53 10.02 -15.20
N ILE A 371 5.56 10.88 -14.88
CA ILE A 371 4.93 10.92 -13.57
C ILE A 371 3.50 10.40 -13.66
N ARG A 372 3.05 9.69 -12.63
CA ARG A 372 1.72 9.11 -12.55
C ARG A 372 1.02 9.54 -11.27
N LYS A 373 -0.20 10.03 -11.39
CA LYS A 373 -1.19 10.22 -10.31
C LYS A 373 -2.20 9.07 -10.42
N ARG A 374 -2.42 8.35 -9.33
CA ARG A 374 -3.37 7.23 -9.29
C ARG A 374 -4.18 7.28 -8.01
N GLY A 375 -5.49 7.12 -8.09
CA GLY A 375 -6.33 7.21 -6.90
C GLY A 375 -7.79 6.84 -7.12
N GLN A 376 -8.55 6.93 -6.05
CA GLN A 376 -10.01 6.81 -6.02
C GLN A 376 -10.55 7.68 -4.88
N TYR A 377 -11.77 8.18 -5.02
CA TYR A 377 -12.48 8.97 -3.99
C TYR A 377 -11.65 10.14 -3.43
N GLY A 378 -10.98 10.90 -4.30
CA GLY A 378 -10.19 12.08 -3.92
C GLY A 378 -8.84 11.79 -3.24
N SER A 379 -8.48 10.51 -3.06
CA SER A 379 -7.18 10.14 -2.49
C SER A 379 -6.26 9.54 -3.54
N TYR A 380 -5.03 10.07 -3.64
CA TYR A 380 -4.09 9.75 -4.71
C TYR A 380 -2.69 9.39 -4.19
N THR A 381 -2.04 8.47 -4.88
CA THR A 381 -0.60 8.25 -4.82
C THR A 381 0.08 8.78 -6.08
N TYR A 382 1.35 9.15 -5.93
CA TYR A 382 2.15 9.75 -6.98
C TYR A 382 3.43 8.95 -7.19
N THR A 383 3.81 8.73 -8.44
CA THR A 383 4.99 7.93 -8.78
C THR A 383 5.75 8.54 -9.95
N HIS A 384 7.06 8.69 -9.81
CA HIS A 384 7.98 8.96 -10.91
C HIS A 384 8.47 7.64 -11.48
N ILE A 385 8.46 7.52 -12.80
CA ILE A 385 8.81 6.33 -13.55
C ILE A 385 9.91 6.73 -14.52
N ILE A 386 11.04 6.02 -14.45
CA ILE A 386 12.16 6.17 -15.38
C ILE A 386 12.34 4.83 -16.08
N LYS A 387 12.31 4.83 -17.41
CA LYS A 387 12.54 3.64 -18.23
C LYS A 387 13.78 3.82 -19.10
N GLU A 388 14.79 2.99 -18.87
CA GLU A 388 16.06 3.00 -19.58
C GLU A 388 16.45 1.56 -19.94
N ASN A 389 16.82 1.28 -21.19
CA ASN A 389 17.25 -0.07 -21.63
C ASN A 389 16.30 -1.22 -21.21
N ASN A 390 14.99 -0.99 -21.34
CA ASN A 390 13.91 -1.89 -20.89
C ASN A 390 13.81 -2.14 -19.37
N VAL A 391 14.64 -1.49 -18.56
CA VAL A 391 14.53 -1.48 -17.10
C VAL A 391 13.66 -0.30 -16.69
N GLU A 392 12.63 -0.58 -15.88
CA GLU A 392 11.72 0.44 -15.35
C GLU A 392 11.95 0.61 -13.85
N THR A 393 12.42 1.80 -13.46
CA THR A 393 12.60 2.20 -12.06
C THR A 393 11.46 3.12 -11.63
N ARG A 394 10.98 2.96 -10.39
CA ARG A 394 9.90 3.79 -9.84
C ARG A 394 10.25 4.38 -8.49
N TYR A 395 9.89 5.64 -8.31
CA TYR A 395 10.06 6.38 -7.07
C TYR A 395 8.72 6.92 -6.59
N THR A 396 8.40 6.70 -5.32
CA THR A 396 7.23 7.32 -4.69
C THR A 396 7.46 8.82 -4.57
N LEU A 397 6.47 9.61 -4.95
CA LEU A 397 6.49 11.06 -4.82
C LEU A 397 5.50 11.53 -3.76
N THR A 398 5.85 12.62 -3.10
CA THR A 398 4.86 13.46 -2.40
C THR A 398 4.04 14.25 -3.41
N GLY A 399 2.85 14.72 -3.03
CA GLY A 399 2.03 15.58 -3.89
C GLY A 399 2.77 16.86 -4.33
N ARG A 400 3.59 17.45 -3.45
CA ARG A 400 4.43 18.62 -3.80
C ARG A 400 5.47 18.29 -4.87
N GLN A 401 6.16 17.16 -4.75
CA GLN A 401 7.12 16.71 -5.76
C GLN A 401 6.43 16.43 -7.11
N TYR A 402 5.24 15.83 -7.09
CA TYR A 402 4.45 15.60 -8.30
C TYR A 402 4.12 16.91 -9.02
N VAL A 403 3.58 17.90 -8.30
CA VAL A 403 3.23 19.21 -8.87
C VAL A 403 4.48 19.93 -9.41
N SER A 404 5.60 19.88 -8.68
CA SER A 404 6.88 20.44 -9.15
C SER A 404 7.36 19.76 -10.44
N MET A 405 7.27 18.43 -10.54
CA MET A 405 7.67 17.70 -11.75
C MET A 405 6.72 17.93 -12.92
N LEU A 406 5.44 18.23 -12.67
CA LEU A 406 4.45 18.51 -13.72
C LEU A 406 4.84 19.73 -14.57
N ALA A 407 5.57 20.69 -13.99
CA ALA A 407 6.14 21.83 -14.70
C ALA A 407 7.11 21.46 -15.83
N ARG A 408 7.68 20.24 -15.79
CA ARG A 408 8.64 19.72 -16.79
C ARG A 408 7.99 18.76 -17.80
N ARG A 409 6.66 18.82 -17.96
CA ARG A 409 5.93 17.99 -18.91
C ARG A 409 6.46 18.19 -20.33
N ASP A 410 6.62 17.10 -21.06
CA ASP A 410 6.99 17.13 -22.47
C ASP A 410 5.83 17.69 -23.31
N PRO A 411 5.99 18.84 -23.98
CA PRO A 411 4.93 19.44 -24.79
C PRO A 411 4.61 18.64 -26.06
N SER A 412 5.53 17.77 -26.52
CA SER A 412 5.28 16.84 -27.63
C SER A 412 4.43 15.64 -27.22
N ARG A 413 4.04 15.56 -25.94
CA ARG A 413 3.29 14.43 -25.37
C ARG A 413 2.00 14.89 -24.69
N VAL A 414 0.87 14.39 -25.18
CA VAL A 414 -0.43 14.62 -24.54
C VAL A 414 -0.57 13.80 -23.25
N PRO A 415 -1.22 14.33 -22.20
CA PRO A 415 -1.58 13.56 -21.01
C PRO A 415 -2.48 12.37 -21.35
N ILE A 416 -2.27 11.26 -20.64
CA ILE A 416 -3.09 10.05 -20.77
C ILE A 416 -3.90 9.85 -19.50
N HIS A 417 -5.22 9.87 -19.63
CA HIS A 417 -6.15 9.60 -18.53
C HIS A 417 -6.92 8.33 -18.81
N GLN A 418 -7.06 7.49 -17.80
CA GLN A 418 -7.79 6.23 -17.91
C GLN A 418 -8.47 5.90 -16.58
N THR A 419 -9.59 5.19 -16.69
CA THR A 419 -10.19 4.44 -15.59
C THR A 419 -9.59 3.04 -15.60
N ARG A 420 -9.07 2.59 -14.46
CA ARG A 420 -8.55 1.23 -14.28
C ARG A 420 -9.42 0.47 -13.30
N ARG A 421 -10.12 -0.55 -13.78
CA ARG A 421 -10.90 -1.48 -12.97
C ARG A 421 -10.09 -2.71 -12.62
N TYR A 422 -9.82 -2.96 -11.34
CA TYR A 422 -9.24 -4.22 -10.88
C TYR A 422 -10.34 -5.19 -10.46
N PHE A 423 -10.15 -6.48 -10.72
CA PHE A 423 -11.02 -7.54 -10.22
C PHE A 423 -10.24 -8.85 -10.01
N MET A 424 -10.79 -9.75 -9.21
CA MET A 424 -10.23 -11.09 -9.01
C MET A 424 -11.05 -12.12 -9.78
N TRP A 425 -10.39 -12.99 -10.55
CA TRP A 425 -11.02 -14.10 -11.24
C TRP A 425 -10.14 -15.35 -11.15
N LYS A 426 -10.73 -16.47 -10.69
CA LYS A 426 -10.02 -17.75 -10.45
C LYS A 426 -8.65 -17.52 -9.79
N ASP A 427 -8.66 -16.84 -8.65
CA ASP A 427 -7.47 -16.56 -7.83
C ASP A 427 -6.42 -15.62 -8.43
N ARG A 428 -6.68 -15.03 -9.60
CA ARG A 428 -5.78 -14.10 -10.29
C ARG A 428 -6.38 -12.71 -10.36
N MET A 429 -5.51 -11.71 -10.18
CA MET A 429 -5.88 -10.31 -10.35
C MET A 429 -5.80 -9.93 -11.83
N PHE A 430 -6.85 -9.30 -12.32
CA PHE A 430 -6.92 -8.65 -13.62
C PHE A 430 -7.16 -7.17 -13.44
N HIS A 431 -6.80 -6.40 -14.46
CA HIS A 431 -7.34 -5.06 -14.59
C HIS A 431 -7.72 -4.71 -16.02
N VAL A 432 -8.80 -3.95 -16.15
CA VAL A 432 -9.26 -3.35 -17.41
C VAL A 432 -8.89 -1.87 -17.39
N ASP A 433 -8.14 -1.43 -18.39
CA ASP A 433 -7.84 -0.01 -18.65
C ASP A 433 -8.79 0.52 -19.73
N CYS A 434 -9.59 1.52 -19.37
CA CYS A 434 -10.44 2.27 -20.29
C CYS A 434 -9.91 3.70 -20.42
N PHE A 435 -9.41 4.09 -21.61
CA PHE A 435 -8.88 5.44 -21.80
C PHE A 435 -10.00 6.49 -21.87
N ARG A 436 -9.77 7.63 -21.23
CA ARG A 436 -10.66 8.80 -21.20
C ARG A 436 -10.11 9.97 -21.99
N SER A 437 -8.79 10.12 -21.96
CA SER A 437 -8.05 11.17 -22.68
C SER A 437 -6.75 10.60 -23.24
N PRO A 438 -6.36 10.96 -24.48
CA PRO A 438 -7.10 11.80 -25.43
C PRO A 438 -8.37 11.15 -26.00
N LYS A 439 -9.32 11.96 -26.50
CA LYS A 439 -10.63 11.49 -27.04
C LYS A 439 -10.50 10.37 -28.07
N ALA A 440 -9.48 10.47 -28.91
CA ALA A 440 -9.25 9.55 -30.01
C ALA A 440 -8.90 8.11 -29.56
N ILE A 441 -8.33 7.92 -28.37
CA ILE A 441 -8.03 6.57 -27.87
C ILE A 441 -9.11 6.01 -26.94
N ARG A 442 -10.26 6.69 -26.78
CA ARG A 442 -11.35 6.24 -25.88
C ARG A 442 -11.92 4.86 -26.20
N SER A 443 -11.81 4.45 -27.47
CA SER A 443 -12.23 3.12 -27.92
C SER A 443 -11.19 2.02 -27.68
N VAL A 444 -10.00 2.37 -27.19
CA VAL A 444 -8.96 1.39 -26.85
C VAL A 444 -9.20 0.89 -25.43
N ILE A 445 -9.26 -0.42 -25.26
CA ILE A 445 -9.55 -1.05 -23.98
C ILE A 445 -8.57 -2.21 -23.80
N PHE A 446 -7.90 -2.26 -22.65
CA PHE A 446 -6.95 -3.32 -22.36
C PHE A 446 -7.34 -4.13 -21.15
N LEU A 447 -7.43 -5.45 -21.29
CA LEU A 447 -7.34 -6.38 -20.18
C LEU A 447 -5.87 -6.74 -19.94
N GLN A 448 -5.44 -6.71 -18.69
CA GLN A 448 -4.08 -7.05 -18.31
C GLN A 448 -4.05 -7.95 -17.09
N THR A 449 -3.04 -8.81 -17.05
CA THR A 449 -2.75 -9.68 -15.89
C THR A 449 -1.28 -10.05 -15.87
N TYR A 450 -0.83 -10.71 -14.80
CA TYR A 450 0.50 -11.29 -14.68
C TYR A 450 0.40 -12.81 -14.62
N VAL A 451 1.25 -13.50 -15.38
CA VAL A 451 1.24 -14.96 -15.54
C VAL A 451 2.61 -15.52 -15.22
N SER A 452 2.67 -16.71 -14.63
CA SER A 452 3.94 -17.40 -14.40
C SER A 452 4.32 -18.34 -15.56
N ASP A 453 5.60 -18.47 -15.91
CA ASP A 453 6.16 -19.51 -16.80
C ASP A 453 5.85 -20.94 -16.36
N ALA A 454 5.49 -21.13 -15.08
CA ALA A 454 5.13 -22.43 -14.56
C ALA A 454 3.71 -22.88 -14.99
N GLU A 455 2.94 -22.01 -15.63
CA GLU A 455 1.59 -22.29 -16.12
C GLU A 455 1.67 -22.82 -17.57
N PRO A 456 0.96 -23.91 -17.92
CA PRO A 456 0.98 -24.45 -19.28
C PRO A 456 0.42 -23.45 -20.31
N GLU A 457 1.10 -23.30 -21.45
CA GLU A 457 0.76 -22.33 -22.53
C GLU A 457 -0.69 -22.44 -23.05
N SER A 458 -1.32 -23.61 -22.92
CA SER A 458 -2.68 -23.91 -23.38
C SER A 458 -3.79 -23.38 -22.46
N SER A 459 -3.48 -22.83 -21.28
CA SER A 459 -4.48 -22.20 -20.39
C SER A 459 -4.58 -20.70 -20.70
N VAL A 460 -5.40 -20.35 -21.70
CA VAL A 460 -5.74 -18.96 -21.99
C VAL A 460 -6.26 -18.31 -20.70
N PRO A 461 -5.57 -17.31 -20.13
CA PRO A 461 -5.86 -16.77 -18.81
C PRO A 461 -6.94 -15.69 -18.85
N VAL A 462 -7.57 -15.45 -19.99
CA VAL A 462 -8.67 -14.49 -20.09
C VAL A 462 -9.92 -15.11 -19.47
N PRO A 463 -10.67 -14.39 -18.60
CA PRO A 463 -11.94 -14.88 -18.10
C PRO A 463 -12.88 -15.28 -19.24
N GLU A 464 -13.52 -16.44 -19.14
CA GLU A 464 -14.37 -17.04 -20.18
C GLU A 464 -15.57 -16.16 -20.61
N TRP A 465 -15.93 -15.18 -19.79
CA TRP A 465 -16.99 -14.21 -20.02
C TRP A 465 -16.50 -12.92 -20.69
N ILE A 466 -15.20 -12.80 -20.98
CA ILE A 466 -14.63 -11.73 -21.80
C ILE A 466 -14.47 -12.28 -23.21
N GLU A 467 -15.31 -11.78 -24.11
CA GLU A 467 -15.30 -12.13 -25.52
C GLU A 467 -14.29 -11.28 -26.30
N ASP A 468 -13.82 -11.78 -27.44
CA ASP A 468 -12.96 -11.07 -28.40
C ASP A 468 -11.67 -10.44 -27.84
N ALA A 469 -11.03 -11.10 -26.87
CA ALA A 469 -9.75 -10.65 -26.33
C ALA A 469 -8.58 -11.07 -27.24
N ARG A 470 -7.93 -10.09 -27.91
CA ARG A 470 -6.74 -10.33 -28.74
C ARG A 470 -5.46 -9.97 -28.00
N GLU A 471 -4.51 -10.89 -27.91
CA GLU A 471 -3.23 -10.61 -27.26
C GLU A 471 -2.39 -9.59 -28.04
N VAL A 472 -1.89 -8.59 -27.32
CA VAL A 472 -1.02 -7.50 -27.83
C VAL A 472 0.18 -7.29 -26.89
N THR A 473 0.57 -8.35 -26.18
CA THR A 473 1.73 -8.35 -25.27
C THR A 473 3.01 -8.00 -26.03
N GLY A 474 3.78 -7.04 -25.54
CA GLY A 474 5.06 -6.63 -26.13
C GLY A 474 4.98 -5.76 -27.38
N ASP A 475 3.81 -5.60 -28.01
CA ASP A 475 3.67 -4.77 -29.21
C ASP A 475 3.81 -3.27 -28.86
N PRO A 476 4.79 -2.54 -29.44
CA PRO A 476 5.05 -1.15 -29.13
C PRO A 476 3.92 -0.20 -29.53
N ARG A 477 3.06 -0.57 -30.49
CA ARG A 477 1.90 0.21 -30.92
C ARG A 477 0.84 0.32 -29.82
N TYR A 478 0.74 -0.70 -28.95
CA TYR A 478 -0.26 -0.75 -27.89
C TYR A 478 0.30 -0.26 -26.54
N THR A 479 1.06 0.83 -26.55
CA THR A 479 1.68 1.41 -25.36
C THR A 479 1.17 2.82 -25.07
N MET A 480 1.07 3.18 -23.79
CA MET A 480 0.70 4.55 -23.38
C MET A 480 1.69 5.60 -23.93
N TYR A 481 2.95 5.21 -24.16
CA TYR A 481 3.95 6.09 -24.74
C TYR A 481 3.66 6.35 -26.21
N HIS A 482 3.28 5.34 -26.98
CA HIS A 482 2.86 5.54 -28.36
C HIS A 482 1.61 6.42 -28.44
N TYR A 483 0.63 6.20 -27.55
CA TYR A 483 -0.61 6.96 -27.52
C TYR A 483 -0.47 8.41 -27.06
N SER A 484 0.63 8.77 -26.42
CA SER A 484 0.85 10.15 -25.97
C SER A 484 1.47 11.06 -27.02
N ILE A 485 1.85 10.58 -28.22
CA ILE A 485 2.50 11.43 -29.24
C ILE A 485 1.52 12.52 -29.72
N ALA A 486 1.89 13.79 -29.59
CA ALA A 486 1.07 14.94 -30.01
C ALA A 486 1.15 15.25 -31.51
N ALA A 487 2.27 14.89 -32.17
CA ALA A 487 2.57 15.26 -33.56
C ALA A 487 1.86 14.41 -34.62
N HIS A 488 1.49 13.17 -34.30
CA HIS A 488 0.58 12.41 -35.14
C HIS A 488 -0.81 12.98 -34.92
N GLY A 489 -1.48 13.43 -35.98
CA GLY A 489 -2.92 13.62 -35.89
C GLY A 489 -3.47 12.32 -35.31
N ILE A 490 -4.21 12.36 -34.20
CA ILE A 490 -4.48 11.14 -33.42
C ILE A 490 -5.24 10.09 -34.28
N ALA A 491 -5.85 10.52 -35.40
CA ALA A 491 -6.33 9.68 -36.49
C ALA A 491 -5.27 8.71 -37.06
N ASP A 492 -4.02 9.14 -37.27
CA ASP A 492 -2.93 8.30 -37.77
C ASP A 492 -2.55 7.19 -36.78
N ILE A 493 -2.58 7.50 -35.47
CA ILE A 493 -2.38 6.49 -34.42
C ILE A 493 -3.50 5.46 -34.50
N ILE A 494 -4.78 5.88 -34.51
CA ILE A 494 -5.92 4.95 -34.62
C ILE A 494 -5.82 4.11 -35.90
N ASN A 495 -5.50 4.72 -37.04
CA ASN A 495 -5.39 4.04 -38.33
C ASN A 495 -4.23 3.02 -38.35
N SER A 496 -3.18 3.23 -37.55
CA SER A 496 -2.08 2.28 -37.39
C SER A 496 -2.40 1.08 -36.49
N LEU A 497 -3.48 1.18 -35.70
CA LEU A 497 -3.92 0.14 -34.79
C LEU A 497 -4.91 -0.79 -35.51
N ASP A 498 -4.67 -2.09 -35.38
CA ASP A 498 -5.56 -3.12 -35.88
C ASP A 498 -6.72 -3.32 -34.89
N LEU A 499 -7.63 -2.34 -34.79
CA LEU A 499 -8.67 -2.34 -33.77
C LEU A 499 -9.89 -3.18 -34.21
N PRO A 500 -10.63 -3.81 -33.27
CA PRO A 500 -11.82 -4.61 -33.61
C PRO A 500 -12.88 -3.81 -34.39
N PRO A 501 -13.63 -4.47 -35.30
CA PRO A 501 -14.59 -3.79 -36.18
C PRO A 501 -15.86 -3.27 -35.46
N ASN A 502 -16.33 -3.95 -34.42
CA ASN A 502 -17.49 -3.55 -33.61
C ASN A 502 -17.03 -2.95 -32.28
N ARG A 503 -16.86 -1.62 -32.24
CA ARG A 503 -16.47 -0.89 -31.02
C ARG A 503 -17.66 -0.10 -30.49
N HIS A 504 -18.03 -0.33 -29.24
CA HIS A 504 -18.92 0.58 -28.50
C HIS A 504 -18.11 1.46 -27.55
N MET A 505 -18.39 2.76 -27.58
CA MET A 505 -17.95 3.66 -26.51
C MET A 505 -18.62 3.18 -25.21
N PRO A 506 -17.90 3.12 -24.08
CA PRO A 506 -18.53 2.80 -22.81
C PRO A 506 -19.55 3.91 -22.48
N GLU A 507 -20.84 3.61 -22.57
CA GLU A 507 -21.93 4.54 -22.22
C GLU A 507 -21.99 4.76 -20.69
N ASP A 508 -21.52 3.79 -19.89
CA ASP A 508 -21.79 3.70 -18.45
C ASP A 508 -20.64 4.15 -17.53
N PHE A 509 -19.59 4.78 -18.04
CA PHE A 509 -18.51 5.29 -17.20
C PHE A 509 -18.48 6.83 -17.20
N ASP A 510 -19.57 7.41 -16.75
CA ASP A 510 -19.64 8.81 -16.33
C ASP A 510 -19.03 8.94 -14.92
N PHE A 511 -17.70 8.94 -14.88
CA PHE A 511 -17.03 9.90 -14.01
C PHE A 511 -16.69 11.06 -14.93
N ASP A 512 -17.40 12.16 -14.81
CA ASP A 512 -17.15 13.42 -15.53
C ASP A 512 -15.67 13.78 -15.42
N TYR A 513 -14.89 13.41 -16.43
CA TYR A 513 -13.57 13.99 -16.64
C TYR A 513 -13.81 15.25 -17.47
N ASP A 514 -14.12 16.33 -16.76
CA ASP A 514 -14.37 17.67 -17.27
C ASP A 514 -13.07 18.45 -17.58
N GLY A 515 -11.91 17.92 -17.17
CA GLY A 515 -10.62 18.58 -17.33
C GLY A 515 -10.31 19.59 -16.22
N GLU A 516 -11.19 19.78 -15.24
CA GLU A 516 -10.94 20.66 -14.10
C GLU A 516 -9.72 20.19 -13.30
N ASP A 517 -9.53 18.87 -13.17
CA ASP A 517 -8.36 18.29 -12.50
C ASP A 517 -7.03 18.65 -13.19
N ASP A 518 -7.02 18.76 -14.53
CA ASP A 518 -5.83 19.17 -15.30
C ASP A 518 -5.56 20.66 -15.14
N GLU A 519 -6.62 21.49 -15.12
CA GLU A 519 -6.50 22.92 -14.88
C GLU A 519 -6.03 23.22 -13.45
N LEU A 520 -6.54 22.48 -12.45
CA LEU A 520 -6.11 22.57 -11.06
C LEU A 520 -4.66 22.12 -10.87
N ASP A 521 -4.28 20.97 -11.45
CA ASP A 521 -2.91 20.48 -11.40
C ASP A 521 -1.96 21.46 -12.13
N SER A 522 -2.38 22.01 -13.27
CA SER A 522 -1.61 23.03 -14.03
C SER A 522 -1.51 24.36 -13.29
N ALA A 523 -2.58 24.84 -12.68
CA ALA A 523 -2.59 26.07 -11.89
C ALA A 523 -1.74 25.91 -10.61
N ALA A 524 -1.76 24.73 -9.99
CA ALA A 524 -0.89 24.40 -8.88
C ALA A 524 0.59 24.39 -9.31
N ALA A 525 0.91 23.80 -10.47
CA ALA A 525 2.26 23.83 -11.04
C ALA A 525 2.72 25.27 -11.35
N LEU A 526 1.85 26.08 -11.96
CA LEU A 526 2.13 27.48 -12.26
C LEU A 526 2.35 28.32 -11.00
N ARG A 527 1.56 28.09 -9.94
CA ARG A 527 1.77 28.74 -8.63
C ARG A 527 3.08 28.33 -7.99
N VAL A 528 3.50 27.08 -8.15
CA VAL A 528 4.82 26.64 -7.70
C VAL A 528 5.92 27.35 -8.49
N GLN A 529 5.79 27.45 -9.82
CA GLN A 529 6.74 28.19 -10.67
C GLN A 529 6.79 29.69 -10.40
N LEU A 530 5.67 30.33 -10.03
CA LEU A 530 5.61 31.77 -9.75
C LEU A 530 6.08 32.14 -8.34
N ASN A 531 6.05 31.18 -7.40
CA ASN A 531 6.58 31.36 -6.05
C ASN A 531 8.05 30.93 -5.92
N GLN A 532 8.59 30.31 -6.98
CA GLN A 532 10.02 30.09 -7.23
C GLN A 532 10.61 31.34 -7.87
#